data_AF-A0A6V7L2S0-F1
#
_entry.id   AF-A0A6V7L2S0-F1
#
_cell.length_a   1.000
_cell.length_b   1.000
_cell.length_c   1.000
_cell.angle_alpha   90.00
_cell.angle_beta   90.00
_cell.angle_gamma   90.00
#
_symmetry.space_group_name_H-M   'P 1'
#
loop_
_entity.id
_entity.type
_entity.pdbx_description
1 polymer ?
#
loop_
_entity_poly.entity_id
_entity_poly.type
_entity_poly.pdbx_seq_one_letter_code
_entity_poly.pdbx_strand_id
1 'polypeptide(L)' 'KITLHEPPRRVLVPLPQSRITLSDYLFPGEGPQEALISLQELLDVEVQESSVQKELELQV' A
#
# COMPACT_ATOMS: atom_id res chain seq x y z
N LYS A 1 28.15 -9.63 -11.57
CA LYS A 1 27.31 -10.19 -10.49
C LYS A 1 25.88 -9.76 -10.80
N ILE A 2 24.94 -10.70 -10.96
CA ILE A 2 23.54 -10.37 -11.24
C ILE A 2 22.86 -10.17 -9.88
N THR A 3 22.29 -8.99 -9.65
CA THR A 3 21.54 -8.66 -8.45
C THR A 3 20.07 -8.58 -8.84
N LEU A 4 19.23 -9.45 -8.31
CA LEU A 4 17.79 -9.40 -8.48
C LEU A 4 17.22 -8.72 -7.24
N HIS A 5 16.70 -7.51 -7.39
CA HIS A 5 15.93 -6.86 -6.33
C HIS A 5 14.51 -7.40 -6.41
N GLU A 6 13.93 -7.78 -5.27
CA GLU A 6 12.52 -8.13 -5.23
C GLU A 6 11.71 -6.90 -5.68
N PRO A 7 10.74 -7.07 -6.59
CA PRO A 7 9.89 -5.96 -7.00
C PRO A 7 9.06 -5.49 -5.81
N PRO A 8 8.90 -4.17 -5.62
CA PRO A 8 8.08 -3.63 -4.54
C PRO A 8 6.62 -4.08 -4.70
N ARG A 9 5.98 -4.41 -3.58
CA ARG A 9 4.58 -4.89 -3.52
C ARG A 9 3.62 -3.72 -3.58
N ARG A 10 2.52 -3.82 -4.33
CA ARG A 10 1.51 -2.76 -4.38
C ARG A 10 0.46 -2.93 -3.27
N VAL A 11 0.16 -1.83 -2.60
CA VAL A 11 -0.89 -1.69 -1.58
C VAL A 11 -2.02 -0.87 -2.15
N LEU A 12 -3.27 -1.19 -1.80
CA LEU A 12 -4.45 -0.45 -2.25
C LEU A 12 -5.33 -0.08 -1.08
N VAL A 13 -5.68 1.22 -1.01
CA VAL A 13 -6.44 1.81 0.09
C VAL A 13 -7.74 2.40 -0.46
N PRO A 14 -8.90 1.85 -0.07
CA PRO A 14 -10.20 2.43 -0.39
C PRO A 14 -10.50 3.61 0.54
N LEU A 15 -10.85 4.77 -0.03
CA LEU A 15 -11.26 5.94 0.74
C LEU A 15 -12.75 5.91 1.06
N PRO A 16 -13.18 6.35 2.26
CA PRO A 16 -14.60 6.49 2.57
C PRO A 16 -15.30 7.41 1.57
N GLN A 17 -16.49 7.01 1.10
CA GLN A 17 -17.41 7.85 0.33
C GLN A 17 -16.91 8.32 -1.05
N SER A 18 -15.75 7.83 -1.51
CA SER A 18 -15.16 8.16 -2.81
C SER A 18 -14.89 6.90 -3.62
N ARG A 19 -15.08 6.98 -4.95
CA ARG A 19 -14.65 5.90 -5.89
C ARG A 19 -13.16 5.99 -6.22
N ILE A 20 -12.42 6.85 -5.53
CA ILE A 20 -10.98 7.02 -5.72
C ILE A 20 -10.26 5.98 -4.87
N THR A 21 -9.26 5.36 -5.48
CA THR A 21 -8.44 4.34 -4.88
C THR A 21 -7.00 4.80 -4.90
N LEU A 22 -6.34 4.74 -3.76
CA LEU A 22 -4.93 5.09 -3.62
C LEU A 22 -4.10 3.83 -3.59
N SER A 23 -2.90 3.89 -4.17
CA SER A 23 -1.99 2.76 -4.14
C SER A 23 -0.57 3.20 -3.81
N ASP A 24 0.06 2.44 -2.92
CA ASP A 24 1.44 2.66 -2.48
C ASP A 24 2.30 1.42 -2.77
N TYR A 25 3.61 1.55 -2.75
CA TYR A 25 4.57 0.47 -2.91
C TYR A 25 5.23 0.15 -1.58
N LEU A 26 5.13 -1.10 -1.14
CA LEU A 26 5.91 -1.65 -0.04
C LEU A 26 7.21 -2.23 -0.55
N PHE A 27 8.31 -1.71 -0.05
CA PHE A 27 9.63 -2.27 -0.24
C PHE A 27 9.82 -3.51 0.65
N PRO A 28 10.82 -4.36 0.35
CA PRO A 28 11.11 -5.54 1.17
C PRO A 28 11.35 -5.19 2.64
N GLY A 29 10.55 -5.79 3.52
CA GLY A 29 10.58 -5.55 4.97
C GLY A 29 9.50 -4.60 5.50
N GLU A 30 8.80 -3.88 4.61
CA GLU A 30 7.71 -2.98 4.98
C GLU A 30 6.35 -3.71 5.06
N GLY A 31 5.48 -3.22 5.94
CA GLY A 31 4.11 -3.67 6.11
C GLY A 31 3.08 -2.60 5.74
N PRO A 32 1.78 -2.85 5.96
CA PRO A 32 0.73 -1.85 5.75
C PRO A 32 0.91 -0.57 6.52
N GLN A 33 1.50 -0.64 7.71
CA GLN A 33 1.60 0.46 8.65
C GLN A 33 2.40 1.60 8.03
N GLU A 34 3.47 1.27 7.30
CA GLU A 34 4.27 2.22 6.55
C GLU A 34 3.42 2.95 5.48
N ALA A 35 2.60 2.22 4.74
CA ALA A 35 1.67 2.81 3.77
C ALA A 35 0.58 3.67 4.42
N LEU A 36 0.09 3.31 5.61
CA LEU A 36 -0.88 4.11 6.37
C LEU A 36 -0.26 5.42 6.87
N ILE A 37 0.98 5.37 7.36
CA ILE A 37 1.72 6.57 7.80
C ILE A 37 1.93 7.51 6.60
N SER A 38 2.40 6.98 5.47
CA SER A 38 2.54 7.72 4.21
C SER A 38 1.22 8.41 3.80
N LEU A 39 0.10 7.68 3.88
CA LEU A 39 -1.23 8.20 3.56
C LEU A 39 -1.66 9.35 4.49
N GLN A 40 -1.43 9.19 5.78
CA GLN A 40 -1.74 10.22 6.78
C GLN A 40 -0.87 11.45 6.56
N GLU A 41 0.44 11.30 6.37
CA GLU A 41 1.35 12.44 6.22
C GLU A 41 1.10 13.23 4.93
N LEU A 42 0.74 12.55 3.84
CA LEU A 42 0.57 13.20 2.53
C LEU A 42 -0.83 13.78 2.32
N LEU A 43 -1.87 13.13 2.85
CA LEU A 43 -3.26 13.44 2.53
C LEU A 43 -4.13 13.70 3.77
N ASP A 44 -3.58 13.55 4.97
CA ASP A 44 -4.29 13.68 6.26
C ASP A 44 -5.50 12.74 6.38
N VAL A 45 -5.38 11.54 5.80
CA VAL A 45 -6.44 10.53 5.77
C VAL A 45 -6.16 9.41 6.76
N GLU A 46 -7.06 9.25 7.73
CA GLU A 46 -7.07 8.13 8.65
C GLU A 46 -7.80 6.92 8.06
N VAL A 47 -7.10 5.79 7.92
CA VAL A 47 -7.68 4.53 7.43
C VAL A 47 -7.34 3.38 8.39
N GLN A 48 -8.30 2.48 8.57
CA GLN A 48 -8.09 1.26 9.35
C GLN A 48 -7.22 0.27 8.56
N GLU A 49 -6.27 -0.36 9.22
CA GLU A 49 -5.38 -1.35 8.59
C GLU A 49 -6.14 -2.51 7.95
N SER A 50 -7.29 -2.90 8.52
CA SER A 50 -8.16 -3.94 7.96
C SER A 50 -8.73 -3.61 6.58
N SER A 51 -8.74 -2.33 6.20
CA SER A 51 -9.18 -1.86 4.88
C SER A 51 -8.06 -1.89 3.84
N VAL A 52 -6.81 -2.15 4.26
CA VAL A 52 -5.64 -2.15 3.38
C VAL A 52 -5.53 -3.49 2.66
N GLN A 53 -5.58 -3.46 1.33
CA GLN A 53 -5.38 -4.65 0.50
C GLN A 53 -3.91 -4.78 0.12
N LYS A 54 -3.37 -5.98 0.32
CA LYS A 54 -2.00 -6.38 -0.01
C LYS A 54 -2.04 -7.54 -1.00
N GLU A 55 -0.91 -7.77 -1.70
CA GLU A 55 -0.72 -8.93 -2.59
C GLU A 55 -1.65 -8.95 -3.81
N LEU A 56 -1.91 -7.77 -4.38
CA LEU A 56 -2.69 -7.61 -5.61
C LEU A 56 -2.12 -8.41 -6.78
N GLU A 57 -0.81 -8.65 -6.79
CA GLU A 57 -0.12 -9.39 -7.85
C GLU A 57 -0.48 -10.89 -7.86
N LEU A 58 -1.01 -11.43 -6.75
CA LEU A 58 -1.41 -12.83 -6.63
C LEU A 58 -2.87 -13.08 -7.06
N GLN A 59 -3.63 -12.03 -7.34
CA GLN A 59 -5.06 -12.12 -7.70
C GLN A 59 -5.32 -12.23 -9.21
N VAL A 60 -4.31 -12.60 -10.00
CA VAL A 60 -4.37 -12.73 -11.47
C VAL A 60 -4.58 -14.18 -11.90
#